data_AF-A0AAV9C6W6-F1
#
_entry.id   AF-A0AAV9C6W6-F1
#
_cell.length_a   1.000
_cell.length_b   1.000
_cell.length_c   1.000
_cell.angle_alpha   90.00
_cell.angle_beta   90.00
_cell.angle_gamma   90.00
#
_symmetry.space_group_name_H-M   'P 1'
#
loop_
_entity.id
_entity.type
_entity.pdbx_description
1 polymer ?
#
loop_
_entity_poly.entity_id
_entity_poly.type
_entity_poly.pdbx_seq_one_letter_code
_entity_poly.pdbx_strand_id
1 'polypeptide(L)'
;MVSNEMLGTFVPIVVYWLYSGVYVYLGNNFEEYRLHPKKEEEVKNVVSKGTVVKGVLVQQAFQIVVSLILFTIIHDDSETSTSTTPSLLVMLWQFMIAMVVLDTWQYFIHRYMHINKFLYHHIHSKHHLLVVPYGFGALYNHPLEGLLLDTVGGALSFLASGMTPRTSIFFFSFATIKTVDDHCGLWLPGNIFHILFSNNSAYHDVHHQLYGSKYNFSQPFFITWDKILGTHMPYSLVKRKEGGLEARPLKD
;
A
#
# COMPACT_ATOMS: atom_id res chain seq x y z
N MET A 1 16.37 22.40 -13.66
CA MET A 1 15.00 21.84 -13.51
C MET A 1 15.14 20.42 -12.98
N VAL A 2 14.27 19.98 -12.08
CA VAL A 2 14.24 18.58 -11.63
C VAL A 2 13.57 17.74 -12.73
N SER A 3 14.15 16.61 -13.12
CA SER A 3 13.60 15.76 -14.18
C SER A 3 12.31 15.06 -13.73
N ASN A 4 11.45 14.66 -14.67
CA ASN A 4 10.21 13.95 -14.34
C ASN A 4 10.49 12.61 -13.63
N GLU A 5 11.62 11.98 -13.95
CA GLU A 5 12.07 10.72 -13.36
C GLU A 5 12.46 10.93 -11.90
N MET A 6 13.24 11.98 -11.61
CA MET A 6 13.53 12.36 -10.23
C MET A 6 12.25 12.67 -9.45
N LEU A 7 11.31 13.41 -10.05
CA LEU A 7 10.01 13.66 -9.42
C LEU A 7 9.23 12.35 -9.20
N GLY A 8 9.25 11.42 -10.16
CA GLY A 8 8.63 10.10 -10.04
C GLY A 8 9.18 9.27 -8.89
N THR A 9 10.47 9.38 -8.59
CA THR A 9 11.10 8.70 -7.44
C THR A 9 10.75 9.38 -6.12
N PHE A 10 10.87 10.72 -6.02
CA PHE A 10 10.82 11.41 -4.73
C PHE A 10 9.42 11.88 -4.30
N VAL A 11 8.53 12.23 -5.24
CA VAL A 11 7.19 12.75 -4.90
C VAL A 11 6.36 11.72 -4.13
N PRO A 12 6.27 10.44 -4.55
CA PRO A 12 5.53 9.43 -3.78
C PRO A 12 6.09 9.25 -2.36
N ILE A 13 7.41 9.35 -2.16
CA ILE A 13 8.04 9.27 -0.83
C ILE A 13 7.63 10.44 0.06
N VAL A 14 7.61 11.67 -0.49
CA VAL A 14 7.14 12.84 0.26
C VAL A 14 5.66 12.69 0.61
N VAL A 15 4.84 12.26 -0.35
CA VAL A 15 3.40 12.00 -0.15
C VAL A 15 3.19 10.93 0.93
N TYR A 16 3.98 9.86 0.93
CA TYR A 16 3.93 8.80 1.94
C TYR A 16 4.06 9.35 3.36
N TRP A 17 5.09 10.16 3.61
CA TRP A 17 5.35 10.70 4.95
C TRP A 17 4.35 11.76 5.36
N LEU A 18 3.94 12.64 4.44
CA LEU A 18 2.92 13.66 4.72
C LEU A 18 1.59 13.00 5.08
N TYR A 19 1.13 12.04 4.26
CA TYR A 19 -0.15 11.38 4.46
C TYR A 19 -0.15 10.47 5.69
N SER A 20 0.98 9.79 5.95
CA SER A 20 1.17 9.06 7.21
C SER A 20 1.10 9.99 8.43
N GLY A 21 1.70 11.18 8.36
CA GLY A 21 1.62 12.19 9.42
C GLY A 21 0.19 12.65 9.69
N VAL A 22 -0.63 12.80 8.64
CA VAL A 22 -2.07 13.08 8.78
C VAL A 22 -2.76 11.98 9.58
N TYR A 23 -2.55 10.70 9.25
CA TYR A 23 -3.17 9.61 10.02
C TYR A 23 -2.64 9.46 11.45
N VAL A 24 -1.37 9.79 11.70
CA VAL A 24 -0.86 9.88 13.08
C VAL A 24 -1.62 10.95 13.86
N TYR A 25 -1.83 12.13 13.27
CA TYR A 25 -2.63 13.19 13.90
C TYR A 25 -4.07 12.73 14.12
N LEU A 26 -4.74 12.19 13.11
CA LEU A 26 -6.14 11.75 13.21
C LEU A 26 -6.29 10.63 14.24
N GLY A 27 -5.42 9.62 14.21
CA GLY A 27 -5.44 8.51 15.15
C GLY A 27 -5.09 8.89 16.59
N ASN A 28 -4.53 10.09 16.80
CA ASN A 28 -4.30 10.64 18.13
C ASN A 28 -5.48 11.46 18.67
N ASN A 29 -6.25 12.11 17.78
CA ASN A 29 -7.34 13.01 18.16
C ASN A 29 -8.74 12.37 18.06
N PHE A 30 -8.90 11.29 17.30
CA PHE A 30 -10.18 10.61 17.08
C PHE A 30 -10.08 9.12 17.38
N GLU A 31 -9.87 8.79 18.66
CA GLU A 31 -9.66 7.41 19.10
C GLU A 31 -10.89 6.50 18.89
N GLU A 32 -12.08 7.08 18.85
CA GLU A 32 -13.36 6.39 18.61
C GLU A 32 -13.45 5.74 17.22
N TYR A 33 -12.61 6.17 16.27
CA TYR A 33 -12.55 5.61 14.92
C TYR A 33 -11.41 4.60 14.73
N ARG A 34 -10.61 4.32 15.77
CA ARG A 34 -9.53 3.33 15.68
C ARG A 34 -10.08 1.92 15.64
N LEU A 35 -9.50 1.06 14.79
CA LEU A 35 -9.78 -0.39 14.75
C LEU A 35 -9.14 -1.13 15.93
N HIS A 36 -8.12 -0.53 16.54
CA HIS A 36 -7.44 -1.03 17.73
C HIS A 36 -7.14 0.13 18.70
N PRO A 37 -7.41 -0.03 20.01
CA PRO A 37 -6.96 0.91 21.03
C PRO A 37 -5.44 1.13 20.96
N LYS A 38 -4.96 2.33 21.30
CA LYS A 38 -3.51 2.64 21.29
C LYS A 38 -2.69 1.65 22.13
N LYS A 39 -3.21 1.27 23.30
CA LYS A 39 -2.57 0.27 24.17
C LYS A 39 -2.43 -1.08 23.48
N GLU A 40 -3.39 -1.47 22.65
CA GLU A 40 -3.33 -2.72 21.89
C GLU A 40 -2.26 -2.64 20.79
N GLU A 41 -2.18 -1.51 20.08
CA GLU A 41 -1.12 -1.24 19.10
C GLU A 41 0.28 -1.33 19.73
N GLU A 42 0.47 -0.78 20.93
CA GLU A 42 1.75 -0.79 21.64
C GLU A 42 2.16 -2.16 22.18
N VAL A 43 1.18 -2.99 22.58
CA VAL A 43 1.44 -4.30 23.19
C VAL A 43 1.52 -5.42 22.16
N LYS A 44 0.72 -5.36 21.09
CA LYS A 44 0.63 -6.45 20.09
C LYS A 44 1.69 -6.36 19.01
N ASN A 45 2.16 -5.15 18.67
CA ASN A 45 3.22 -5.01 17.68
C ASN A 45 4.56 -5.46 18.26
N VAL A 46 5.28 -6.30 17.49
CA VAL A 46 6.53 -6.94 17.95
C VAL A 46 7.70 -5.96 17.95
N VAL A 47 7.62 -4.92 17.12
CA VAL A 47 8.69 -3.94 16.90
C VAL A 47 8.26 -2.54 17.30
N SER A 48 9.22 -1.74 17.77
CA SER A 48 8.99 -0.34 18.11
C SER A 48 8.70 0.51 16.87
N LYS A 49 7.96 1.61 17.03
CA LYS A 49 7.73 2.62 15.97
C LYS A 49 9.03 3.16 15.39
N GLY A 50 10.07 3.34 16.22
CA GLY A 50 11.38 3.79 15.75
C GLY A 50 12.09 2.76 14.85
N THR A 51 11.96 1.46 15.17
CA THR A 51 12.42 0.37 14.29
C THR A 51 11.70 0.40 12.95
N VAL A 52 10.40 0.69 12.99
CA VAL A 52 9.54 0.74 11.81
C VAL A 52 9.93 1.88 10.89
N VAL A 53 10.08 3.10 11.42
CA VAL A 53 10.57 4.25 10.67
C VAL A 53 11.92 3.96 10.03
N LYS A 54 12.88 3.39 10.78
CA LYS A 54 14.20 3.00 10.21
C LYS A 54 14.05 1.98 9.09
N GLY A 55 13.18 0.98 9.26
CA GLY A 55 12.92 -0.04 8.25
C GLY A 55 12.34 0.53 6.97
N VAL A 56 11.37 1.44 7.07
CA VAL A 56 10.79 2.16 5.92
C VAL A 56 11.83 3.02 5.23
N LEU A 57 12.67 3.76 5.96
CA LEU A 57 13.74 4.56 5.36
C LEU A 57 14.77 3.70 4.61
N VAL A 58 15.10 2.52 5.13
CA VAL A 58 15.97 1.55 4.42
C VAL A 58 15.30 1.05 3.15
N GLN A 59 14.01 0.72 3.20
CA GLN A 59 13.24 0.27 2.04
C GLN A 59 13.16 1.37 0.97
N GLN A 60 12.88 2.62 1.35
CA GLN A 60 12.84 3.77 0.44
C GLN A 60 14.22 4.08 -0.15
N ALA A 61 15.29 4.04 0.66
CA ALA A 61 16.65 4.22 0.16
C ALA A 61 17.02 3.15 -0.87
N PHE A 62 16.64 1.89 -0.63
CA PHE A 62 16.83 0.80 -1.58
C PHE A 62 16.05 1.05 -2.88
N GLN A 63 14.77 1.45 -2.80
CA GLN A 63 13.96 1.79 -3.97
C GLN A 63 14.53 2.96 -4.76
N ILE A 64 15.05 3.99 -4.09
CA ILE A 64 15.73 5.12 -4.75
C ILE A 64 16.95 4.61 -5.53
N VAL A 65 17.80 3.78 -4.91
CA VAL A 65 18.99 3.23 -5.59
C VAL A 65 18.59 2.41 -6.81
N VAL A 66 17.60 1.53 -6.69
CA VAL A 66 17.08 0.73 -7.82
C VAL A 66 16.53 1.63 -8.93
N SER A 67 15.73 2.64 -8.57
CA SER A 67 15.15 3.60 -9.52
C SER A 67 16.23 4.39 -10.26
N LEU A 68 17.29 4.81 -9.58
CA LEU A 68 18.42 5.52 -10.19
C LEU A 68 19.24 4.61 -11.13
N ILE A 69 19.47 3.35 -10.75
CA ILE A 69 20.15 2.37 -11.63
C ILE A 69 19.30 2.13 -12.88
N LEU A 70 18.00 1.87 -12.71
CA LEU A 70 17.09 1.68 -13.84
C LEU A 70 17.08 2.90 -14.75
N PHE A 71 17.10 4.11 -14.20
CA PHE A 71 17.24 5.33 -14.98
C PHE A 71 18.51 5.32 -15.82
N THR A 72 19.68 4.99 -15.26
CA THR A 72 20.93 4.95 -16.03
C THR A 72 20.96 3.89 -17.13
N ILE A 73 20.19 2.82 -16.99
CA ILE A 73 20.12 1.73 -17.99
C ILE A 73 19.09 2.04 -19.08
N ILE A 74 17.98 2.68 -18.71
CA ILE A 74 16.84 2.95 -19.59
C ILE A 74 16.97 4.31 -20.31
N HIS A 75 17.91 5.16 -19.90
CA HIS A 75 18.18 6.42 -20.58
C HIS A 75 18.68 6.17 -22.01
N ASP A 76 17.73 6.22 -22.95
CA ASP A 76 17.96 6.22 -24.39
C ASP A 76 17.85 7.67 -24.88
N ASP A 77 18.77 8.10 -25.76
CA ASP A 77 18.98 9.47 -26.26
C ASP A 77 17.82 10.01 -27.14
N SER A 78 16.58 9.54 -26.92
CA SER A 78 15.38 9.99 -27.62
C SER A 78 14.73 11.20 -26.95
N GLU A 79 15.52 12.23 -26.66
CA GLU A 79 14.98 13.59 -26.53
C GLU A 79 14.47 14.06 -27.91
N THR A 80 13.24 13.69 -28.26
CA THR A 80 12.37 14.42 -29.22
C THR A 80 11.01 13.71 -29.34
N SER A 81 10.27 13.61 -28.24
CA SER A 81 8.81 13.53 -28.35
C SER A 81 8.23 14.75 -27.66
N THR A 82 7.58 15.63 -28.44
CA THR A 82 6.75 16.69 -27.91
C THR A 82 5.65 16.04 -27.07
N SER A 83 5.86 15.93 -25.75
CA SER A 83 4.93 15.26 -24.86
C SER A 83 3.69 16.13 -24.68
N THR A 84 2.73 16.00 -25.61
CA THR A 84 1.40 16.57 -25.43
C THR A 84 0.83 16.05 -24.13
N THR A 85 0.39 16.95 -23.25
CA THR A 85 -0.25 16.56 -21.99
C THR A 85 -1.52 15.75 -22.33
N PRO A 86 -1.65 14.50 -21.85
CA PRO A 86 -2.82 13.70 -22.15
C PRO A 86 -4.09 14.36 -21.61
N SER A 87 -5.20 14.18 -22.31
CA SER A 87 -6.50 14.65 -21.82
C SER A 87 -6.87 13.97 -20.50
N LEU A 88 -7.74 14.60 -19.72
CA LEU A 88 -8.21 14.01 -18.45
C LEU A 88 -8.82 12.63 -18.67
N LEU A 89 -9.60 12.42 -19.74
CA LEU A 89 -10.18 11.13 -20.07
C LEU A 89 -9.12 10.06 -20.35
N VAL A 90 -8.04 10.42 -21.06
CA VAL A 90 -6.91 9.51 -21.29
C VAL A 90 -6.23 9.16 -19.97
N MET A 91 -5.96 10.15 -19.11
CA MET A 91 -5.37 9.89 -17.80
C MET A 91 -6.24 8.98 -16.93
N LEU A 92 -7.57 9.16 -16.94
CA LEU A 92 -8.50 8.29 -16.21
C LEU A 92 -8.43 6.84 -16.71
N TRP A 93 -8.40 6.62 -18.03
CA TRP A 93 -8.23 5.27 -18.58
C TRP A 93 -6.88 4.65 -18.24
N GLN A 94 -5.80 5.44 -18.32
CA GLN A 94 -4.46 5.02 -17.92
C GLN A 94 -4.42 4.61 -16.44
N PHE A 95 -5.07 5.39 -15.58
CA PHE A 95 -5.22 5.06 -14.15
C PHE A 95 -5.96 3.74 -13.97
N MET A 96 -7.10 3.54 -14.63
CA MET A 96 -7.87 2.29 -14.50
C MET A 96 -7.07 1.06 -14.94
N ILE A 97 -6.36 1.14 -16.07
CA ILE A 97 -5.48 0.06 -16.54
C ILE A 97 -4.39 -0.22 -15.52
N ALA A 98 -3.72 0.83 -15.03
CA ALA A 98 -2.66 0.70 -14.05
C ALA A 98 -3.14 0.12 -12.71
N MET A 99 -4.33 0.50 -12.23
CA MET A 99 -4.93 -0.09 -11.02
C MET A 99 -5.17 -1.60 -11.19
N VAL A 100 -5.75 -2.02 -12.31
CA VAL A 100 -6.02 -3.44 -12.58
C VAL A 100 -4.73 -4.25 -12.67
N VAL A 101 -3.72 -3.73 -13.35
CA VAL A 101 -2.41 -4.39 -13.48
C VAL A 101 -1.70 -4.47 -12.13
N LEU A 102 -1.69 -3.38 -11.36
CA LEU A 102 -1.05 -3.33 -10.05
C LEU A 102 -1.72 -4.31 -9.08
N ASP A 103 -3.05 -4.26 -8.97
CA ASP A 103 -3.83 -5.17 -8.11
C ASP A 103 -3.59 -6.63 -8.47
N THR A 104 -3.55 -6.94 -9.77
CA THR A 104 -3.31 -8.29 -10.25
C THR A 104 -1.92 -8.77 -9.83
N TRP A 105 -0.89 -7.97 -10.12
CA TRP A 105 0.47 -8.32 -9.75
C TRP A 105 0.63 -8.49 -8.25
N GLN A 106 0.18 -7.49 -7.47
CA GLN A 106 0.35 -7.51 -6.03
C GLN A 106 -0.42 -8.65 -5.37
N TYR A 107 -1.65 -8.94 -5.79
CA TYR A 107 -2.42 -10.07 -5.25
C TYR A 107 -1.65 -11.39 -5.39
N PHE A 108 -1.16 -11.71 -6.60
CA PHE A 108 -0.53 -13.01 -6.83
C PHE A 108 0.80 -13.15 -6.10
N ILE A 109 1.62 -12.10 -6.10
CA ILE A 109 2.91 -12.11 -5.39
C ILE A 109 2.69 -12.14 -3.87
N HIS A 110 1.77 -11.33 -3.34
CA HIS A 110 1.46 -11.29 -1.91
C HIS A 110 0.94 -12.64 -1.42
N ARG A 111 -0.03 -13.22 -2.12
CA ARG A 111 -0.54 -14.57 -1.81
C ARG A 111 0.56 -15.63 -1.92
N TYR A 112 1.43 -15.55 -2.92
CA TYR A 112 2.54 -16.48 -3.06
C TYR A 112 3.53 -16.39 -1.89
N MET A 113 3.86 -15.17 -1.43
CA MET A 113 4.73 -14.99 -0.26
C MET A 113 4.11 -15.58 1.02
N HIS A 114 2.79 -15.56 1.16
CA HIS A 114 2.10 -16.22 2.27
C HIS A 114 2.09 -17.75 2.19
N ILE A 115 1.88 -18.31 0.99
CA ILE A 115 1.79 -19.76 0.80
C ILE A 115 3.18 -20.41 0.86
N ASN A 116 4.20 -19.73 0.31
CA ASN A 116 5.56 -20.21 0.33
C ASN A 116 6.18 -19.96 1.71
N LYS A 117 6.37 -21.04 2.50
CA LYS A 117 6.95 -20.96 3.86
C LYS A 117 8.29 -20.24 3.91
N PHE A 118 9.16 -20.43 2.91
CA PHE A 118 10.46 -19.78 2.89
C PHE A 118 10.31 -18.26 2.73
N LEU A 119 9.51 -17.82 1.75
CA LEU A 119 9.27 -16.40 1.51
C LEU A 119 8.52 -15.76 2.68
N TYR A 120 7.54 -16.46 3.24
CA TYR A 120 6.86 -15.99 4.45
C TYR A 120 7.86 -15.77 5.57
N HIS A 121 8.61 -16.79 5.99
CA HIS A 121 9.46 -16.70 7.16
C HIS A 121 10.59 -15.68 7.03
N HIS A 122 11.19 -15.52 5.84
CA HIS A 122 12.39 -14.70 5.67
C HIS A 122 12.14 -13.30 5.08
N ILE A 123 11.00 -13.10 4.42
CA ILE A 123 10.70 -11.85 3.70
C ILE A 123 9.44 -11.23 4.29
N HIS A 124 8.29 -11.88 4.11
CA HIS A 124 6.99 -11.26 4.37
C HIS A 124 6.60 -11.21 5.86
N SER A 125 7.16 -12.11 6.69
CA SER A 125 6.94 -12.11 8.14
C SER A 125 7.36 -10.80 8.80
N LYS A 126 8.34 -10.07 8.21
CA LYS A 126 8.78 -8.76 8.70
C LYS A 126 7.63 -7.75 8.68
N HIS A 127 6.81 -7.77 7.63
CA HIS A 127 5.63 -6.92 7.52
C HIS A 127 4.60 -7.28 8.59
N HIS A 128 4.34 -8.57 8.78
CA HIS A 128 3.44 -9.12 9.80
C HIS A 128 3.95 -9.03 11.25
N LEU A 129 5.14 -8.45 11.50
CA LEU A 129 5.52 -8.02 12.86
C LEU A 129 4.63 -6.88 13.36
N LEU A 130 3.93 -6.20 12.44
CA LEU A 130 2.91 -5.19 12.71
C LEU A 130 1.51 -5.81 12.75
N VAL A 131 1.23 -6.57 13.81
CA VAL A 131 -0.09 -7.20 14.04
C VAL A 131 -1.23 -6.18 14.09
N VAL A 132 -0.96 -4.96 14.54
CA VAL A 132 -1.90 -3.83 14.51
C VAL A 132 -1.37 -2.78 13.54
N PRO A 133 -1.94 -2.71 12.33
CA PRO A 133 -1.52 -1.77 11.29
C PRO A 133 -1.67 -0.29 11.69
N TYR A 134 -0.72 0.54 11.23
CA TYR A 134 -0.80 2.00 11.25
C TYR A 134 -0.11 2.61 10.02
N GLY A 135 -0.48 3.83 9.61
CA GLY A 135 -0.17 4.36 8.27
C GLY A 135 1.31 4.35 7.86
N PHE A 136 2.22 4.84 8.71
CA PHE A 136 3.67 4.81 8.42
C PHE A 136 4.30 3.41 8.55
N GLY A 137 3.51 2.39 8.89
CA GLY A 137 3.91 0.98 8.86
C GLY A 137 3.69 0.33 7.49
N ALA A 138 2.99 0.99 6.56
CA ALA A 138 2.55 0.36 5.31
C ALA A 138 3.71 -0.14 4.42
N LEU A 139 4.89 0.47 4.51
CA LEU A 139 6.09 0.07 3.77
C LEU A 139 7.16 -0.56 4.67
N TYR A 140 6.79 -0.97 5.89
CA TYR A 140 7.68 -1.71 6.77
C TYR A 140 7.78 -3.16 6.33
N ASN A 141 8.50 -3.39 5.24
CA ASN A 141 8.68 -4.71 4.65
C ASN A 141 10.16 -5.00 4.37
N HIS A 142 10.47 -6.19 3.90
CA HIS A 142 11.82 -6.55 3.49
C HIS A 142 12.15 -5.84 2.16
N PRO A 143 13.37 -5.31 1.91
CA PRO A 143 13.66 -4.60 0.65
C PRO A 143 13.35 -5.40 -0.63
N LEU A 144 13.57 -6.72 -0.61
CA LEU A 144 13.17 -7.61 -1.71
C LEU A 144 11.66 -7.72 -1.90
N GLU A 145 10.87 -7.56 -0.83
CA GLU A 145 9.42 -7.49 -0.93
C GLU A 145 8.99 -6.21 -1.64
N GLY A 146 9.51 -5.05 -1.21
CA GLY A 146 9.27 -3.78 -1.88
C GLY A 146 9.78 -3.75 -3.33
N LEU A 147 10.84 -4.49 -3.66
CA LEU A 147 11.28 -4.68 -5.04
C LEU A 147 10.23 -5.45 -5.86
N LEU A 148 9.81 -6.61 -5.37
CA LEU A 148 8.91 -7.51 -6.09
C LEU A 148 7.49 -6.96 -6.19
N LEU A 149 6.94 -6.39 -5.11
CA LEU A 149 5.58 -5.85 -5.09
C LEU A 149 5.51 -4.44 -5.69
N ASP A 150 6.32 -3.50 -5.18
CA ASP A 150 6.15 -2.09 -5.54
C ASP A 150 6.89 -1.75 -6.84
N THR A 151 8.17 -2.13 -6.96
CA THR A 151 8.99 -1.72 -8.10
C THR A 151 8.60 -2.46 -9.37
N VAL A 152 8.53 -3.79 -9.32
CA VAL A 152 8.12 -4.59 -10.49
C VAL A 152 6.63 -4.37 -10.81
N GLY A 153 5.75 -4.38 -9.80
CA GLY A 153 4.33 -4.11 -10.01
C GLY A 153 4.06 -2.72 -10.57
N GLY A 154 4.78 -1.71 -10.06
CA GLY A 154 4.74 -0.35 -10.57
C GLY A 154 5.23 -0.24 -12.01
N ALA A 155 6.38 -0.85 -12.33
CA ALA A 155 6.91 -0.87 -13.69
C ALA A 155 5.94 -1.52 -14.69
N LEU A 156 5.35 -2.66 -14.35
CA LEU A 156 4.34 -3.32 -15.18
C LEU A 156 3.11 -2.43 -15.38
N SER A 157 2.64 -1.76 -14.34
CA SER A 157 1.50 -0.85 -14.40
C SER A 157 1.77 0.39 -15.26
N PHE A 158 2.97 0.96 -15.13
CA PHE A 158 3.44 2.07 -15.95
C PHE A 158 3.48 1.70 -17.44
N LEU A 159 4.13 0.58 -17.77
CA LEU A 159 4.29 0.12 -19.15
C LEU A 159 2.94 -0.26 -19.77
N ALA A 160 2.11 -1.03 -19.05
CA ALA A 160 0.83 -1.52 -19.58
C ALA A 160 -0.20 -0.40 -19.80
N SER A 161 -0.18 0.65 -18.97
CA SER A 161 -1.07 1.79 -19.13
C SER A 161 -0.62 2.77 -20.22
N GLY A 162 0.65 2.73 -20.65
CA GLY A 162 1.21 3.70 -21.58
C GLY A 162 1.18 5.13 -21.04
N MET A 163 1.18 5.30 -19.72
CA MET A 163 1.13 6.61 -19.09
C MET A 163 2.45 7.38 -19.28
N THR A 164 2.36 8.70 -19.37
CA THR A 164 3.57 9.54 -19.42
C THR A 164 4.29 9.52 -18.05
N PRO A 165 5.60 9.80 -17.99
CA PRO A 165 6.30 9.98 -16.70
C PRO A 165 5.62 11.00 -15.79
N ARG A 166 5.01 12.05 -16.35
CA ARG A 166 4.27 13.04 -15.58
C ARG A 166 2.96 12.47 -15.01
N THR A 167 2.21 11.72 -15.81
CA THR A 167 0.99 11.03 -15.36
C THR A 167 1.31 10.01 -14.26
N SER A 168 2.46 9.33 -14.36
CA SER A 168 2.87 8.31 -13.39
C SER A 168 3.18 8.89 -12.01
N ILE A 169 3.71 10.11 -11.92
CA ILE A 169 3.88 10.82 -10.64
C ILE A 169 2.54 10.90 -9.91
N PHE A 170 1.46 11.31 -10.61
CA PHE A 170 0.13 11.40 -10.01
C PHE A 170 -0.42 10.03 -9.63
N PHE A 171 -0.28 9.03 -10.51
CA PHE A 171 -0.76 7.68 -10.26
C PHE A 171 -0.07 7.04 -9.06
N PHE A 172 1.25 7.06 -8.99
CA PHE A 172 1.99 6.46 -7.88
C PHE A 172 1.84 7.22 -6.58
N SER A 173 1.64 8.54 -6.63
CA SER A 173 1.24 9.32 -5.45
C SER A 173 -0.14 8.88 -4.93
N PHE A 174 -1.09 8.69 -5.84
CA PHE A 174 -2.42 8.17 -5.49
C PHE A 174 -2.37 6.75 -4.93
N ALA A 175 -1.61 5.85 -5.55
CA ALA A 175 -1.40 4.48 -5.04
C ALA A 175 -0.75 4.51 -3.65
N THR A 176 0.22 5.38 -3.42
CA THR A 176 0.87 5.56 -2.11
C THR A 176 -0.12 6.03 -1.04
N ILE A 177 -0.96 7.02 -1.37
CA ILE A 177 -2.04 7.48 -0.49
C ILE A 177 -2.95 6.30 -0.13
N LYS A 178 -3.34 5.49 -1.12
CA LYS A 178 -4.21 4.34 -0.92
C LYS A 178 -3.56 3.26 -0.02
N THR A 179 -2.30 2.92 -0.26
CA THR A 179 -1.54 1.98 0.57
C THR A 179 -1.45 2.45 2.03
N VAL A 180 -1.23 3.75 2.25
CA VAL A 180 -1.19 4.33 3.61
C VAL A 180 -2.58 4.33 4.25
N ASP A 181 -3.64 4.62 3.49
CA ASP A 181 -5.05 4.56 3.94
C ASP A 181 -5.43 3.13 4.36
N ASP A 182 -5.10 2.13 3.56
CA ASP A 182 -5.38 0.72 3.84
C ASP A 182 -4.65 0.21 5.09
N HIS A 183 -3.52 0.81 5.42
CA HIS A 183 -2.74 0.44 6.60
C HIS A 183 -3.01 1.36 7.80
N CYS A 184 -3.90 2.36 7.69
CA CYS A 184 -3.97 3.44 8.68
C CYS A 184 -4.52 3.03 10.06
N GLY A 185 -5.23 1.91 10.14
CA GLY A 185 -5.86 1.42 11.36
C GLY A 185 -7.07 2.26 11.82
N LEU A 186 -7.59 3.16 10.96
CA LEU A 186 -8.72 4.04 11.25
C LEU A 186 -9.91 3.78 10.32
N TRP A 187 -11.11 3.90 10.87
CA TRP A 187 -12.37 3.89 10.14
C TRP A 187 -13.07 5.25 10.28
N LEU A 188 -12.63 6.22 9.48
CA LEU A 188 -13.12 7.59 9.55
C LEU A 188 -14.46 7.75 8.82
N PRO A 189 -15.42 8.51 9.38
CA PRO A 189 -16.69 8.77 8.71
C PRO A 189 -16.46 9.60 7.44
N GLY A 190 -17.07 9.17 6.34
CA GLY A 190 -16.95 9.88 5.05
C GLY A 190 -15.60 9.73 4.35
N ASN A 191 -14.74 8.80 4.75
CA ASN A 191 -13.51 8.49 4.02
C ASN A 191 -13.85 8.11 2.57
N ILE A 192 -13.44 8.94 1.60
CA ILE A 192 -13.76 8.75 0.19
C ILE A 192 -13.18 7.45 -0.37
N PHE A 193 -12.04 7.01 0.15
CA PHE A 193 -11.39 5.79 -0.32
C PHE A 193 -12.21 4.56 0.07
N HIS A 194 -12.76 4.55 1.28
CA HIS A 194 -13.63 3.45 1.74
C HIS A 194 -14.96 3.41 0.97
N ILE A 195 -15.40 4.53 0.39
CA ILE A 195 -16.59 4.60 -0.46
C ILE A 195 -16.30 4.08 -1.87
N LEU A 196 -15.15 4.46 -2.44
CA LEU A 196 -14.77 4.13 -3.81
C LEU A 196 -14.16 2.72 -3.95
N PHE A 197 -13.50 2.22 -2.91
CA PHE A 197 -12.72 0.99 -2.94
C PHE A 197 -13.15 0.04 -1.83
N SER A 198 -13.28 -1.24 -2.20
CA SER A 198 -13.60 -2.30 -1.24
C SER A 198 -12.39 -2.76 -0.42
N ASN A 199 -11.18 -2.53 -0.94
CA ASN A 199 -9.97 -2.65 -0.16
C ASN A 199 -9.85 -1.39 0.71
N ASN A 200 -9.75 -1.56 2.02
CA ASN A 200 -9.76 -0.48 2.99
C ASN A 200 -9.09 -0.94 4.30
N SER A 201 -9.00 -0.02 5.27
CA SER A 201 -8.32 -0.29 6.53
C SER A 201 -8.85 -1.50 7.29
N ALA A 202 -10.17 -1.72 7.33
CA ALA A 202 -10.75 -2.87 8.02
C ALA A 202 -10.52 -4.19 7.27
N TYR A 203 -10.54 -4.16 5.94
CA TYR A 203 -10.23 -5.32 5.11
C TYR A 203 -8.79 -5.79 5.35
N HIS A 204 -7.84 -4.85 5.36
CA HIS A 204 -6.42 -5.15 5.55
C HIS A 204 -6.10 -5.46 7.02
N ASP A 205 -6.79 -4.83 7.98
CA ASP A 205 -6.70 -5.19 9.40
C ASP A 205 -7.02 -6.68 9.64
N VAL A 206 -8.11 -7.18 9.05
CA VAL A 206 -8.49 -8.59 9.13
C VAL A 206 -7.39 -9.52 8.62
N HIS A 207 -6.62 -9.10 7.61
CA HIS A 207 -5.50 -9.86 7.07
C HIS A 207 -4.32 -9.95 8.06
N HIS A 208 -4.00 -8.86 8.77
CA HIS A 208 -2.91 -8.80 9.77
C HIS A 208 -3.24 -9.51 11.09
N GLN A 209 -4.51 -9.78 11.36
CA GLN A 209 -4.92 -10.57 12.53
C GLN A 209 -4.36 -12.01 12.43
N LEU A 210 -4.16 -12.69 13.58
CA LEU A 210 -3.47 -13.99 13.68
C LEU A 210 -4.01 -15.11 12.75
N TYR A 211 -5.29 -15.10 12.42
CA TYR A 211 -5.92 -16.06 11.50
C TYR A 211 -6.10 -15.51 10.08
N GLY A 212 -5.84 -14.22 9.89
CA GLY A 212 -6.01 -13.45 8.66
C GLY A 212 -5.00 -13.79 7.57
N SER A 213 -3.85 -14.38 7.93
CA SER A 213 -2.74 -14.71 7.03
C SER A 213 -3.07 -15.68 5.89
N LYS A 214 -4.33 -16.15 5.79
CA LYS A 214 -4.86 -17.04 4.75
C LYS A 214 -5.87 -16.36 3.82
N TYR A 215 -6.21 -15.10 4.08
CA TYR A 215 -7.29 -14.38 3.41
C TYR A 215 -6.89 -12.94 3.10
N ASN A 216 -7.67 -12.27 2.27
CA ASN A 216 -7.60 -10.83 1.99
C ASN A 216 -6.21 -10.38 1.49
N PHE A 217 -5.72 -11.00 0.42
CA PHE A 217 -4.40 -10.72 -0.15
C PHE A 217 -4.37 -9.55 -1.15
N SER A 218 -5.52 -9.10 -1.64
CA SER A 218 -5.57 -8.05 -2.64
C SER A 218 -5.08 -6.73 -2.05
N GLN A 219 -4.41 -5.93 -2.87
CA GLN A 219 -3.95 -4.58 -2.56
C GLN A 219 -3.51 -3.89 -3.87
N PRO A 220 -3.62 -2.55 -3.96
CA PRO A 220 -4.22 -1.64 -2.98
C PRO A 220 -5.68 -1.24 -3.28
N PHE A 221 -6.27 -1.53 -4.45
CA PHE A 221 -7.55 -0.89 -4.84
C PHE A 221 -8.77 -1.81 -4.66
N PHE A 222 -8.80 -2.95 -5.33
CA PHE A 222 -9.95 -3.83 -5.42
C PHE A 222 -9.70 -5.13 -4.66
N ILE A 223 -10.77 -5.87 -4.35
CA ILE A 223 -10.72 -7.19 -3.69
C ILE A 223 -11.12 -8.31 -4.65
N THR A 224 -11.08 -8.02 -5.95
CA THR A 224 -11.63 -8.85 -7.03
C THR A 224 -10.99 -10.24 -7.04
N TRP A 225 -9.67 -10.32 -6.87
CA TRP A 225 -8.95 -11.59 -6.90
C TRP A 225 -9.25 -12.47 -5.70
N ASP A 226 -9.40 -11.89 -4.50
CA ASP A 226 -9.83 -12.66 -3.34
C ASP A 226 -11.23 -13.26 -3.51
N LYS A 227 -12.15 -12.52 -4.15
CA LYS A 227 -13.49 -13.01 -4.48
C LYS A 227 -13.46 -14.12 -5.52
N ILE A 228 -12.70 -13.94 -6.60
CA ILE A 228 -12.59 -14.93 -7.69
C ILE A 228 -11.96 -16.24 -7.18
N LEU A 229 -10.96 -16.14 -6.31
CA LEU A 229 -10.14 -17.29 -5.90
C LEU A 229 -10.48 -17.80 -4.50
N GLY A 230 -11.61 -17.36 -3.92
CA GLY A 230 -12.13 -17.88 -2.65
C GLY A 230 -11.24 -17.59 -1.44
N THR A 231 -10.53 -16.46 -1.44
CA THR A 231 -9.65 -16.01 -0.34
C THR A 231 -10.16 -14.75 0.34
N HIS A 232 -11.36 -14.29 0.00
CA HIS A 232 -12.02 -13.18 0.67
C HIS A 232 -12.60 -13.59 2.02
N MET A 233 -12.17 -12.95 3.10
CA MET A 233 -12.76 -13.06 4.43
C MET A 233 -13.65 -11.83 4.69
N PRO A 234 -14.99 -11.98 4.66
CA PRO A 234 -15.90 -10.89 4.98
C PRO A 234 -15.79 -10.50 6.46
N TYR A 235 -16.15 -9.25 6.77
CA TYR A 235 -16.09 -8.73 8.13
C TYR A 235 -17.29 -7.83 8.46
N SER A 236 -17.48 -7.59 9.76
CA SER A 236 -18.39 -6.58 10.31
C SER A 236 -17.62 -5.65 11.25
N LEU A 237 -18.01 -4.38 11.27
CA LEU A 237 -17.46 -3.43 12.22
C LEU A 237 -18.35 -3.35 13.45
N VAL A 238 -17.77 -3.64 14.61
CA VAL A 238 -18.48 -3.59 15.89
C VAL A 238 -17.84 -2.57 16.82
N LYS A 239 -18.66 -1.85 17.58
CA LYS A 239 -18.16 -0.95 18.63
C LYS A 239 -17.61 -1.77 19.79
N ARG A 240 -16.41 -1.43 20.24
CA ARG A 240 -15.80 -2.05 21.43
C ARG A 240 -16.39 -1.43 22.70
N LYS A 241 -16.46 -2.22 23.78
CA LYS A 241 -16.88 -1.74 25.10
C LYS A 241 -15.95 -0.67 25.66
N GLU A 242 -14.66 -0.77 25.34
CA GLU A 242 -13.60 0.12 25.80
C GLU A 242 -13.41 1.36 24.91
N GLY A 243 -14.26 1.55 23.89
CA GLY A 243 -14.12 2.59 22.88
C GLY A 243 -13.40 2.11 21.61
N GLY A 244 -13.69 2.76 20.48
CA GLY A 244 -13.19 2.36 19.16
C GLY A 244 -14.05 1.29 18.47
N LEU A 245 -13.51 0.75 17.38
CA LEU A 245 -14.14 -0.24 16.50
C LEU A 245 -13.31 -1.53 16.49
N GLU A 246 -13.91 -2.63 16.02
CA GLU A 246 -13.24 -3.90 15.78
C GLU A 246 -13.72 -4.44 14.43
N ALA A 247 -12.78 -4.76 13.54
CA ALA A 247 -13.08 -5.50 12.32
C ALA A 247 -13.16 -6.99 12.65
N ARG A 248 -14.38 -7.49 12.84
CA ARG A 248 -14.65 -8.88 13.19
C ARG A 248 -14.98 -9.69 11.94
N PRO A 249 -14.22 -10.73 11.62
CA PRO A 249 -14.56 -11.62 10.52
C PRO A 249 -15.91 -12.27 10.74
N LEU A 250 -16.68 -12.39 9.68
CA LEU A 250 -17.87 -13.21 9.67
C LEU A 250 -17.40 -14.63 9.41
N LYS A 251 -17.40 -15.46 10.46
CA LYS A 251 -17.17 -16.90 10.29
C LYS A 251 -18.37 -17.50 9.57
N ASP A 252 -18.09 -18.26 8.52
CA ASP A 252 -19.03 -19.28 8.03
C ASP A 252 -19.15 -20.43 9.05
#